data_AF-A0A6L9T9E2-F1
#
_entry.id   AF-A0A6L9T9E2-F1
#
_cell.length_a   1.000
_cell.length_b   1.000
_cell.length_c   1.000
_cell.angle_alpha   90.00
_cell.angle_beta   90.00
_cell.angle_gamma   90.00
#
_symmetry.space_group_name_H-M   'P 1'
#
loop_
_entity.id
_entity.type
_entity.pdbx_description
1 polymer ?
#
loop_
_entity_poly.entity_id
_entity_poly.type
_entity_poly.pdbx_seq_one_letter_code
_entity_poly.pdbx_strand_id
1 'polypeptide(L)'
;MLTLVLVIVARVTAPAGHRRSAASSWGILAIVLALLMMCAGLVTSNLFSEGVVKPEVRDEAPISNTEEMQSGVEGVFGACTTKWQSVNASQYPGVKAIYLCKQTRVAYAIFDNSSAIGLYKAPLATQASKLLDQYSGEVGSTKYAMLIGKQWILVGEQSKIEKLQHSWGGTINTIE
;
A
#
# COMPACT_ATOMS: atom_id res chain seq x y z
N MET A 1 27.19 -33.74 6.06
CA MET A 1 27.65 -33.59 7.47
C MET A 1 28.99 -34.28 7.71
N LEU A 2 29.15 -35.58 7.43
CA LEU A 2 30.43 -36.31 7.59
C LEU A 2 31.61 -35.73 6.77
N THR A 3 31.34 -35.25 5.55
CA THR A 3 32.35 -34.61 4.69
C THR A 3 32.89 -33.30 5.26
N LEU A 4 32.03 -32.51 5.91
CA LEU A 4 32.41 -31.26 6.58
C LEU A 4 33.31 -31.53 7.80
N VAL A 5 32.98 -32.54 8.61
CA VAL A 5 33.77 -32.91 9.78
C VAL A 5 35.14 -33.43 9.39
N LEU A 6 35.24 -34.26 8.34
CA LEU A 6 36.52 -34.76 7.82
C LEU A 6 37.44 -33.65 7.31
N VAL A 7 36.89 -32.65 6.61
CA VAL A 7 37.66 -31.49 6.14
C VAL A 7 38.19 -30.65 7.31
N ILE A 8 37.41 -30.51 8.38
CA ILE A 8 37.82 -29.77 9.59
C ILE A 8 38.92 -30.53 10.34
N VAL A 9 38.75 -31.84 10.56
CA VAL A 9 39.75 -32.65 11.28
C VAL A 9 41.07 -32.71 10.50
N ALA A 10 41.03 -32.89 9.18
CA ALA A 10 42.23 -32.92 8.33
C ALA A 10 43.00 -31.58 8.32
N ARG A 11 42.29 -30.44 8.47
CA ARG A 11 42.90 -29.11 8.59
C ARG A 11 43.49 -28.85 9.97
N VAL A 12 42.94 -29.49 11.02
CA VAL A 12 43.37 -29.35 12.41
C VAL A 12 44.54 -30.29 12.74
N THR A 13 44.64 -31.45 12.10
CA THR A 13 45.71 -32.45 12.34
C THR A 13 46.95 -32.29 11.45
N ALA A 14 46.95 -31.34 10.51
CA ALA A 14 48.14 -31.05 9.69
C ALA A 14 49.28 -30.51 10.58
N PRO A 15 50.45 -31.19 10.65
CA PRO A 15 51.51 -30.81 11.58
C PRO A 15 52.10 -29.45 11.19
N ALA A 16 52.36 -28.63 12.22
CA ALA A 16 52.89 -27.29 12.14
C ALA A 16 54.28 -27.27 11.47
N GLY A 17 54.30 -27.08 10.16
CA GLY A 17 55.50 -27.07 9.34
C GLY A 17 55.58 -25.86 8.43
N HIS A 18 56.25 -24.83 8.95
CA HIS A 18 56.96 -23.78 8.19
C HIS A 18 56.16 -22.60 7.59
N ARG A 19 56.55 -21.40 8.09
CA ARG A 19 56.41 -20.03 7.56
C ARG A 19 55.02 -19.40 7.55
N ARG A 20 54.85 -18.54 8.57
CA ARG A 20 53.93 -17.40 8.62
C ARG A 20 54.03 -16.59 7.33
N SER A 21 52.98 -16.62 6.52
CA SER A 21 52.70 -15.59 5.52
C SER A 21 51.25 -15.17 5.72
N ALA A 22 51.01 -13.86 5.62
CA ALA A 22 49.78 -13.13 5.91
C ALA A 22 48.58 -13.48 5.00
N ALA A 23 48.51 -14.72 4.50
CA ALA A 23 47.46 -15.21 3.61
C ALA A 23 46.29 -15.88 4.34
N SER A 24 46.39 -16.14 5.66
CA SER A 24 45.34 -16.85 6.42
C SER A 24 44.23 -15.94 6.94
N SER A 25 44.51 -14.67 7.27
CA SER A 25 43.50 -13.74 7.79
C SER A 25 42.48 -13.31 6.73
N TRP A 26 42.90 -13.19 5.47
CA TRP A 26 42.00 -12.78 4.38
C TRP A 26 40.92 -13.82 4.08
N GLY A 27 41.25 -15.12 4.22
CA GLY A 27 40.29 -16.20 4.03
C GLY A 27 39.18 -16.21 5.09
N ILE A 28 39.52 -15.93 6.36
CA ILE A 28 38.54 -15.87 7.45
C ILE A 28 37.64 -14.64 7.27
N LEU A 29 38.21 -13.49 6.91
CA LEU A 29 37.45 -12.27 6.62
C LEU A 29 36.48 -12.46 5.45
N ALA A 30 36.91 -13.12 4.38
CA ALA A 30 36.06 -13.44 3.23
C ALA A 30 34.91 -14.38 3.60
N ILE A 31 35.16 -15.37 4.45
CA ILE A 31 34.12 -16.31 4.92
C ILE A 31 33.09 -15.58 5.80
N VAL A 32 33.54 -14.73 6.73
CA VAL A 32 32.64 -13.95 7.61
C VAL A 32 31.79 -12.96 6.78
N LEU A 33 32.40 -12.30 5.80
CA LEU A 33 31.70 -11.37 4.91
C LEU A 33 30.67 -12.09 4.03
N ALA A 34 31.01 -13.26 3.49
CA ALA A 34 30.08 -14.09 2.73
C ALA A 34 28.88 -14.53 3.60
N LEU A 35 29.13 -14.93 4.86
CA LEU A 35 28.09 -15.31 5.79
C LEU A 35 27.15 -14.15 6.12
N LEU A 36 27.71 -12.94 6.34
CA LEU A 36 26.93 -11.72 6.57
C LEU A 36 26.04 -11.35 5.36
N MET A 37 26.56 -11.42 4.14
CA MET A 37 25.80 -11.14 2.93
C MET A 37 24.67 -12.17 2.71
N MET A 38 24.91 -13.44 3.07
CA MET A 38 23.90 -14.50 2.98
C MET A 38 22.77 -14.31 4.00
N CYS A 39 23.12 -13.93 5.24
CA CYS A 39 22.14 -13.55 6.26
C CYS A 39 21.33 -12.31 5.85
N ALA A 40 21.97 -11.29 5.28
CA ALA A 40 21.29 -10.09 4.78
C ALA A 40 20.30 -10.45 3.65
N GLY A 41 20.68 -11.32 2.72
CA GLY A 41 19.79 -11.82 1.65
C GLY A 41 18.55 -12.53 2.19
N LEU A 42 18.73 -13.44 3.18
CA LEU A 42 17.63 -14.15 3.85
C LEU A 42 16.69 -13.24 4.64
N VAL A 43 17.21 -12.15 5.22
CA VAL A 43 16.39 -11.15 5.92
C VAL A 43 15.58 -10.33 4.93
N THR A 44 16.16 -9.95 3.78
CA THR A 44 15.40 -9.23 2.74
C THR A 44 14.30 -10.08 2.10
N SER A 45 14.47 -11.39 1.97
CA SER A 45 13.41 -12.27 1.42
C SER A 45 12.21 -12.42 2.35
N ASN A 46 12.42 -12.33 3.67
CA ASN A 46 11.33 -12.41 4.65
C ASN A 46 10.69 -11.06 4.98
N LEU A 47 11.40 -9.94 4.78
CA LEU A 47 10.87 -8.58 5.04
C LEU A 47 10.06 -8.00 3.87
N PHE A 48 10.27 -8.49 2.64
CA PHE A 48 9.54 -8.04 1.45
C PHE A 48 8.72 -9.19 0.84
N SER A 49 7.79 -9.75 1.64
CA SER A 49 6.92 -10.86 1.19
C SER A 49 6.01 -10.47 0.00
N GLU A 50 5.79 -9.17 -0.25
CA GLU A 50 5.02 -8.65 -1.39
C GLU A 50 5.88 -8.18 -2.58
N GLY A 51 7.20 -8.40 -2.55
CA GLY A 51 8.11 -7.86 -3.56
C GLY A 51 8.35 -6.35 -3.43
N VAL A 52 9.56 -5.91 -3.78
CA VAL A 52 9.94 -4.48 -3.83
C VAL A 52 9.16 -3.71 -4.91
N VAL A 53 8.57 -4.44 -5.86
CA VAL A 53 7.75 -3.90 -6.95
C VAL A 53 6.30 -4.27 -6.67
N LYS A 54 5.58 -3.37 -6.01
CA LYS A 54 4.11 -3.47 -5.98
C LYS A 54 3.62 -3.40 -7.42
N PRO A 55 2.76 -4.33 -7.88
CA PRO A 55 2.18 -4.24 -9.21
C PRO A 55 1.58 -2.85 -9.35
N GLU A 56 1.92 -2.17 -10.45
CA GLU A 56 1.42 -0.83 -10.70
C GLU A 56 -0.10 -0.92 -10.83
N VAL A 57 -0.79 -0.52 -9.76
CA VAL A 57 -2.24 -0.47 -9.75
C VAL A 57 -2.64 0.53 -10.82
N ARG A 58 -3.40 0.05 -11.82
CA ARG A 58 -3.96 0.90 -12.86
C ARG A 58 -4.69 2.05 -12.15
N ASP A 59 -4.34 3.27 -12.50
CA ASP A 59 -4.90 4.47 -11.89
C ASP A 59 -5.19 5.48 -13.00
N GLU A 60 -6.40 5.39 -13.53
CA GLU A 60 -6.89 6.16 -14.67
C GLU A 60 -7.95 7.19 -14.24
N ALA A 61 -8.09 7.45 -12.94
CA ALA A 61 -9.03 8.46 -12.48
C ALA A 61 -8.60 9.86 -12.95
N PRO A 62 -9.51 10.68 -13.52
CA PRO A 62 -9.18 11.98 -14.08
C PRO A 62 -9.01 13.05 -12.98
N ILE A 63 -8.01 12.90 -12.11
CA ILE A 63 -7.76 13.81 -10.97
C ILE A 63 -7.36 15.24 -11.36
N SER A 64 -6.96 15.46 -12.62
CA SER A 64 -6.64 16.77 -13.17
C SER A 64 -7.89 17.59 -13.51
N ASN A 65 -9.00 16.91 -13.84
CA ASN A 65 -10.25 17.53 -14.25
C ASN A 65 -11.40 17.12 -13.31
N THR A 66 -11.85 18.07 -12.50
CA THR A 66 -12.93 17.83 -11.54
C THR A 66 -14.24 17.46 -12.23
N GLU A 67 -14.52 17.98 -13.43
CA GLU A 67 -15.76 17.72 -14.16
C GLU A 67 -15.79 16.28 -14.71
N GLU A 68 -14.67 15.81 -15.27
CA GLU A 68 -14.52 14.42 -15.73
C GLU A 68 -14.59 13.44 -14.55
N MET A 69 -13.98 13.80 -13.42
CA MET A 69 -14.03 12.97 -12.22
C MET A 69 -15.47 12.86 -11.70
N GLN A 70 -16.17 13.99 -11.59
CA GLN A 70 -17.58 14.00 -11.19
C GLN A 70 -18.44 13.21 -12.17
N SER A 71 -18.24 13.38 -13.48
CA SER A 71 -19.00 12.66 -14.51
C SER A 71 -18.79 11.14 -14.42
N GLY A 72 -17.55 10.68 -14.22
CA GLY A 72 -17.28 9.25 -14.07
C GLY A 72 -17.86 8.66 -12.78
N VAL A 73 -17.85 9.41 -11.67
CA VAL A 73 -18.56 8.99 -10.44
C VAL A 73 -20.07 8.96 -10.68
N GLU A 74 -20.65 9.99 -11.30
CA GLU A 74 -22.08 10.07 -11.58
C GLU A 74 -22.56 8.98 -12.54
N GLY A 75 -21.71 8.54 -13.48
CA GLY A 75 -22.00 7.42 -14.37
C GLY A 75 -22.25 6.09 -13.64
N VAL A 76 -21.73 5.93 -12.42
CA VAL A 76 -21.88 4.71 -11.62
C VAL A 76 -22.81 4.92 -10.42
N PHE A 77 -22.73 6.09 -9.76
CA PHE A 77 -23.47 6.40 -8.55
C PHE A 77 -24.83 7.07 -8.81
N GLY A 78 -25.05 7.57 -10.01
CA GLY A 78 -26.17 8.44 -10.38
C GLY A 78 -25.77 9.91 -10.29
N ALA A 79 -26.48 10.76 -11.04
CA ALA A 79 -26.23 12.19 -11.08
C ALA A 79 -26.45 12.87 -9.71
N CYS A 80 -25.57 13.79 -9.34
CA CYS A 80 -25.72 14.57 -8.11
C CYS A 80 -26.61 15.79 -8.34
N THR A 81 -27.93 15.65 -8.23
CA THR A 81 -28.86 16.75 -8.50
C THR A 81 -28.77 17.87 -7.45
N THR A 82 -28.23 17.58 -6.27
CA THR A 82 -28.03 18.58 -5.19
C THR A 82 -26.78 19.45 -5.39
N LYS A 83 -26.06 19.29 -6.50
CA LYS A 83 -24.70 19.81 -6.74
C LYS A 83 -23.67 19.23 -5.77
N TRP A 84 -22.43 19.11 -6.25
CA TRP A 84 -21.30 18.67 -5.44
C TRP A 84 -20.95 19.71 -4.38
N GLN A 85 -20.77 19.27 -3.14
CA GLN A 85 -20.36 20.11 -2.03
C GLN A 85 -18.85 19.97 -1.83
N SER A 86 -18.11 21.07 -2.00
CA SER A 86 -16.69 21.12 -1.68
C SER A 86 -16.50 21.31 -0.17
N VAL A 87 -15.69 20.47 0.46
CA VAL A 87 -15.30 20.62 1.87
C VAL A 87 -13.97 21.37 1.93
N ASN A 88 -13.77 22.17 2.99
CA ASN A 88 -12.53 22.92 3.17
C ASN A 88 -11.33 21.97 3.40
N ALA A 89 -10.54 21.75 2.34
CA ALA A 89 -9.37 20.89 2.37
C ALA A 89 -8.20 21.48 3.18
N SER A 90 -8.20 22.79 3.45
CA SER A 90 -7.11 23.48 4.18
C SER A 90 -6.91 22.96 5.61
N GLN A 91 -7.89 22.26 6.17
CA GLN A 91 -7.81 21.63 7.49
C GLN A 91 -7.05 20.30 7.47
N TYR A 92 -6.76 19.77 6.29
CA TYR A 92 -6.14 18.46 6.08
C TYR A 92 -4.84 18.62 5.27
N PRO A 93 -3.67 18.60 5.93
CA PRO A 93 -2.37 18.73 5.26
C PRO A 93 -2.18 17.70 4.14
N GLY A 94 -1.85 18.15 2.93
CA GLY A 94 -1.64 17.26 1.78
C GLY A 94 -2.91 16.83 1.04
N VAL A 95 -4.06 17.40 1.40
CA VAL A 95 -5.32 17.25 0.66
C VAL A 95 -5.55 18.47 -0.21
N LYS A 96 -5.70 18.25 -1.52
CA LYS A 96 -5.93 19.29 -2.52
C LYS A 96 -7.40 19.72 -2.54
N ALA A 97 -8.30 18.75 -2.56
CA ALA A 97 -9.73 19.00 -2.65
C ALA A 97 -10.54 17.83 -2.08
N ILE A 98 -11.71 18.13 -1.54
CA ILE A 98 -12.67 17.14 -1.03
C ILE A 98 -14.04 17.51 -1.58
N TYR A 99 -14.73 16.54 -2.16
CA TYR A 99 -16.06 16.71 -2.71
C TYR A 99 -17.00 15.64 -2.17
N LEU A 100 -18.23 16.02 -1.87
CA LEU A 100 -19.27 15.08 -1.43
C LEU A 100 -20.60 15.36 -2.12
N CYS A 101 -21.34 14.29 -2.38
CA CYS A 101 -22.73 14.36 -2.80
C CYS A 101 -23.61 13.67 -1.76
N LYS A 102 -24.44 14.46 -1.07
CA LYS A 102 -25.32 13.94 0.00
C LYS A 102 -26.40 12.99 -0.53
N GLN A 103 -26.90 13.25 -1.74
CA GLN A 103 -27.98 12.47 -2.35
C GLN A 103 -27.54 11.04 -2.68
N THR A 104 -26.39 10.88 -3.33
CA THR A 104 -25.85 9.57 -3.73
C THR A 104 -24.92 8.97 -2.67
N ARG A 105 -24.72 9.67 -1.54
CA ARG A 105 -23.90 9.27 -0.40
C ARG A 105 -22.47 8.87 -0.80
N VAL A 106 -21.93 9.57 -1.80
CA VAL A 106 -20.57 9.38 -2.29
C VAL A 106 -19.72 10.59 -1.91
N ALA A 107 -18.48 10.34 -1.53
CA ALA A 107 -17.48 11.38 -1.28
C ALA A 107 -16.15 10.97 -1.89
N TYR A 108 -15.38 11.93 -2.37
CA TYR A 108 -14.02 11.68 -2.82
C TYR A 108 -13.09 12.83 -2.41
N ALA A 109 -11.82 12.48 -2.22
CA ALA A 109 -10.76 13.41 -1.91
C ALA A 109 -9.61 13.23 -2.91
N ILE A 110 -9.00 14.35 -3.30
CA ILE A 110 -7.80 14.41 -4.13
C ILE A 110 -6.67 14.94 -3.26
N PHE A 111 -5.51 14.30 -3.34
CA PHE A 111 -4.33 14.57 -2.54
C PHE A 111 -3.23 15.18 -3.39
N ASP A 112 -2.34 15.95 -2.76
CA ASP A 112 -1.23 16.59 -3.47
C ASP A 112 -0.20 15.56 -3.97
N ASN A 113 -0.04 14.45 -3.27
CA ASN A 113 0.91 13.39 -3.58
C ASN A 113 0.49 12.04 -3.00
N SER A 114 1.15 10.97 -3.46
CA SER A 114 0.88 9.59 -3.01
C SER A 114 1.26 9.31 -1.56
N SER A 115 2.23 10.05 -1.02
CA SER A 115 2.61 9.93 0.39
C SER A 115 1.48 10.37 1.32
N ALA A 116 0.72 11.41 0.94
CA ALA A 116 -0.41 11.89 1.71
C ALA A 116 -1.51 10.81 1.86
N ILE A 117 -1.83 10.07 0.80
CA ILE A 117 -2.81 8.95 0.88
C ILE A 117 -2.45 7.93 1.94
N GLY A 118 -1.16 7.58 2.03
CA GLY A 118 -0.68 6.60 3.00
C GLY A 118 -1.00 6.99 4.44
N LEU A 119 -1.03 8.29 4.74
CA LEU A 119 -1.36 8.83 6.05
C LEU A 119 -2.87 8.83 6.32
N TYR A 120 -3.70 9.10 5.31
CA TYR A 120 -5.14 9.28 5.48
C TYR A 120 -5.96 8.01 5.31
N LYS A 121 -5.47 7.00 4.56
CA LYS A 121 -6.25 5.79 4.24
C LYS A 121 -6.80 5.07 5.49
N ALA A 122 -5.99 4.92 6.54
CA ALA A 122 -6.38 4.18 7.73
C ALA A 122 -7.29 5.01 8.65
N PRO A 123 -6.96 6.27 8.99
CA PRO A 123 -7.89 7.13 9.72
C PRO A 123 -9.24 7.33 9.02
N LEU A 124 -9.24 7.46 7.69
CA LEU A 124 -10.47 7.57 6.89
C LEU A 124 -11.30 6.29 6.95
N ALA A 125 -10.67 5.11 6.85
CA ALA A 125 -11.36 3.83 7.02
C ALA A 125 -12.09 3.78 8.37
N THR A 126 -11.37 4.09 9.45
CA THR A 126 -11.91 4.03 10.81
C THR A 126 -13.03 5.05 11.02
N GLN A 127 -12.89 6.27 10.51
CA GLN A 127 -13.96 7.26 10.61
C GLN A 127 -15.17 6.88 9.77
N ALA A 128 -14.97 6.31 8.58
CA ALA A 128 -16.05 5.83 7.73
C ALA A 128 -16.81 4.68 8.41
N SER A 129 -16.14 3.66 8.94
CA SER A 129 -16.77 2.57 9.72
C SER A 129 -17.59 3.14 10.86
N LYS A 130 -16.99 4.04 11.67
CA LYS A 130 -17.67 4.63 12.83
C LYS A 130 -18.92 5.42 12.45
N LEU A 131 -18.88 6.17 11.35
CA LEU A 131 -20.05 6.89 10.85
C LEU A 131 -21.11 5.92 10.36
N LEU A 132 -20.73 4.89 9.60
CA LEU A 132 -21.67 3.88 9.11
C LEU A 132 -22.32 3.09 10.24
N ASP A 133 -21.58 2.75 11.29
CA ASP A 133 -22.12 2.13 12.50
C ASP A 133 -23.15 3.01 13.19
N GLN A 134 -22.87 4.31 13.32
CA GLN A 134 -23.78 5.29 13.90
C GLN A 134 -25.09 5.42 13.10
N TYR A 135 -25.01 5.29 11.78
CA TYR A 135 -26.15 5.39 10.88
C TYR A 135 -26.70 4.02 10.44
N SER A 136 -26.24 2.91 11.02
CA SER A 136 -26.59 1.54 10.61
C SER A 136 -28.11 1.29 10.57
N GLY A 137 -28.89 1.97 11.42
CA GLY A 137 -30.35 1.95 11.40
C GLY A 137 -31.01 2.67 10.22
N GLU A 138 -30.34 3.64 9.58
CA GLU A 138 -30.80 4.40 8.41
C GLU A 138 -30.19 3.92 7.08
N VAL A 139 -29.06 3.22 7.15
CA VAL A 139 -28.29 2.78 5.97
C VAL A 139 -28.69 1.35 5.54
N GLY A 140 -29.38 0.61 6.40
CA GLY A 140 -29.88 -0.74 6.11
C GLY A 140 -28.74 -1.74 5.89
N SER A 141 -28.91 -2.70 4.98
CA SER A 141 -27.91 -3.73 4.64
C SER A 141 -26.88 -3.27 3.60
N THR A 142 -26.82 -1.98 3.28
CA THR A 142 -25.98 -1.44 2.22
C THR A 142 -24.52 -1.44 2.66
N LYS A 143 -23.67 -2.21 1.98
CA LYS A 143 -22.22 -2.25 2.24
C LYS A 143 -21.52 -1.06 1.59
N TYR A 144 -20.56 -0.48 2.29
CA TYR A 144 -19.72 0.60 1.79
C TYR A 144 -18.28 0.14 1.69
N ALA A 145 -17.55 0.75 0.77
CA ALA A 145 -16.13 0.52 0.61
C ALA A 145 -15.44 1.85 0.31
N MET A 146 -14.11 1.79 0.25
CA MET A 146 -13.28 2.85 -0.27
C MET A 146 -12.52 2.35 -1.49
N LEU A 147 -12.46 3.18 -2.53
CA LEU A 147 -11.61 2.98 -3.69
C LEU A 147 -10.43 3.92 -3.58
N ILE A 148 -9.22 3.36 -3.56
CA ILE A 148 -7.99 4.08 -3.28
C ILE A 148 -7.08 4.02 -4.50
N GLY A 149 -6.78 5.18 -5.08
CA GLY A 149 -5.79 5.35 -6.12
C GLY A 149 -4.43 5.84 -5.59
N LYS A 150 -3.59 6.37 -6.48
CA LYS A 150 -2.29 6.95 -6.15
C LYS A 150 -2.42 8.33 -5.51
N GLN A 151 -3.40 9.14 -5.92
CA GLN A 151 -3.60 10.52 -5.43
C GLN A 151 -5.08 10.87 -5.16
N TRP A 152 -5.96 9.88 -5.10
CA TRP A 152 -7.35 10.07 -4.71
C TRP A 152 -7.88 8.92 -3.85
N ILE A 153 -8.91 9.21 -3.07
CA ILE A 153 -9.71 8.23 -2.34
C ILE A 153 -11.18 8.54 -2.62
N LEU A 154 -11.99 7.53 -2.90
CA LEU A 154 -13.43 7.63 -3.04
C LEU A 154 -14.12 6.69 -2.05
N VAL A 155 -15.20 7.14 -1.43
CA VAL A 155 -16.01 6.39 -0.47
C VAL A 155 -17.45 6.35 -0.98
N GLY A 156 -18.06 5.17 -0.94
CA GLY A 156 -19.42 4.97 -1.40
C GLY A 156 -19.86 3.52 -1.28
N GLU A 157 -21.04 3.20 -1.83
CA GLU A 157 -21.58 1.86 -1.88
C GLU A 157 -20.62 0.88 -2.60
N GLN A 158 -20.39 -0.29 -1.99
CA GLN A 158 -19.43 -1.28 -2.47
C GLN A 158 -19.71 -1.75 -3.90
N SER A 159 -20.97 -2.06 -4.23
CA SER A 159 -21.38 -2.55 -5.55
C SER A 159 -21.04 -1.58 -6.69
N LYS A 160 -21.07 -0.29 -6.40
CA LYS A 160 -20.75 0.81 -7.32
C LYS A 160 -19.25 1.05 -7.38
N ILE A 161 -18.55 0.95 -6.24
CA ILE A 161 -17.09 1.01 -6.19
C ILE A 161 -16.46 -0.08 -7.05
N GLU A 162 -16.96 -1.30 -7.01
CA GLU A 162 -16.44 -2.41 -7.83
C GLU A 162 -16.56 -2.10 -9.34
N LYS A 163 -17.68 -1.51 -9.78
CA LYS A 163 -17.86 -1.06 -11.17
C LYS A 163 -16.88 0.06 -11.54
N LEU A 164 -16.68 1.01 -10.63
CA LEU A 164 -15.76 2.12 -10.86
C LEU A 164 -14.30 1.64 -10.88
N GLN A 165 -13.94 0.68 -10.03
CA GLN A 165 -12.62 0.04 -10.01
C GLN A 165 -12.31 -0.63 -11.37
N HIS A 166 -13.27 -1.28 -12.01
CA HIS A 166 -13.03 -1.85 -13.34
C HIS A 166 -12.63 -0.80 -14.40
N SER A 167 -13.12 0.43 -14.24
CA SER A 167 -12.85 1.53 -15.17
C SER A 167 -11.59 2.31 -14.80
N TRP A 168 -11.43 2.67 -13.53
CA TRP A 168 -10.35 3.54 -13.07
C TRP A 168 -9.16 2.79 -12.46
N GLY A 169 -9.35 1.51 -12.14
CA GLY A 169 -8.44 0.73 -11.32
C GLY A 169 -8.49 1.14 -9.85
N GLY A 170 -7.34 1.14 -9.18
CA GLY A 170 -7.25 1.36 -7.73
C GLY A 170 -7.45 0.09 -6.89
N THR A 171 -7.29 0.26 -5.58
CA THR A 171 -7.45 -0.79 -4.57
C THR A 171 -8.74 -0.56 -3.79
N ILE A 172 -9.56 -1.61 -3.68
CA ILE A 172 -10.76 -1.58 -2.84
C ILE A 172 -10.37 -1.94 -1.41
N ASN A 173 -10.75 -1.09 -0.47
CA ASN A 173 -10.74 -1.37 0.95
C ASN A 173 -12.19 -1.41 1.44
N THR A 174 -12.68 -2.59 1.78
CA THR A 174 -14.01 -2.73 2.39
C THR A 174 -14.02 -2.06 3.76
N ILE A 175 -15.10 -1.34 4.04
CA ILE A 175 -15.33 -0.75 5.35
C ILE A 175 -16.21 -1.73 6.12
N GLU A 176 -15.62 -2.40 7.11
CA GLU A 176 -16.34 -3.29 8.05
C GLU A 176 -16.89 -2.50 9.24
#